data_AF-A0AAU3V5S2-F1
#
_entry.id   AF-A0AAU3V5S2-F1
#
_cell.length_a   1.000
_cell.length_b   1.000
_cell.length_c   1.000
_cell.angle_alpha   90.00
_cell.angle_beta   90.00
_cell.angle_gamma   90.00
#
_symmetry.space_group_name_H-M   'P 1'
#
loop_
_entity.id
_entity.type
_entity.pdbx_description
1 polymer ?
#
loop_
_entity_poly.entity_id
_entity_poly.type
_entity_poly.pdbx_seq_one_letter_code
_entity_poly.pdbx_strand_id
1 'polypeptide(L)'
;MTEGDAAAWDFTRSDGFWKPTRTPPADENLLWAVETLAISFGKRAHSVRLFLEAVERVVSGDSPGSSVNTTTAFVRRRDDGAFELCDKYGQFENTVVSAGELTSMLSALAARIEAG
;
A
#
# COMPACT_ATOMS: atom_id res chain seq x y z
N MET A 1 -11.04 -9.89 22.88
CA MET A 1 -10.46 -9.49 21.58
C MET A 1 -10.93 -8.08 21.32
N THR A 2 -10.17 -7.08 21.73
CA THR A 2 -10.36 -5.72 21.22
C THR A 2 -9.89 -5.75 19.78
N GLU A 3 -10.79 -5.47 18.82
CA GLU A 3 -10.41 -5.05 17.47
C GLU A 3 -9.29 -4.02 17.63
N GLY A 4 -8.08 -4.40 17.23
CA GLY A 4 -6.93 -3.52 17.32
C GLY A 4 -7.23 -2.30 16.47
N ASP A 5 -7.14 -1.12 17.08
CA ASP A 5 -7.35 0.17 16.43
C ASP A 5 -6.61 0.16 15.09
N ALA A 6 -7.37 0.22 13.98
CA ALA A 6 -6.80 0.05 12.65
C ALA A 6 -5.77 1.16 12.42
N ALA A 7 -4.56 0.80 12.00
CA ALA A 7 -3.50 1.77 11.81
C ALA A 7 -3.96 2.93 10.91
N ALA A 8 -3.80 4.15 11.42
CA ALA A 8 -4.17 5.36 10.72
C ALA A 8 -3.01 5.82 9.86
N TRP A 9 -3.23 5.90 8.55
CA TRP A 9 -2.25 6.37 7.59
C TRP A 9 -2.54 7.80 7.18
N ASP A 10 -1.47 8.58 7.02
CA ASP A 10 -1.54 9.92 6.46
C ASP A 10 -0.39 10.15 5.48
N PHE A 11 -0.59 11.07 4.54
CA PHE A 11 0.37 11.38 3.48
C PHE A 11 0.56 12.88 3.35
N THR A 12 1.81 13.29 3.30
CA THR A 12 2.21 14.66 3.02
C THR A 12 3.00 14.72 1.72
N ARG A 13 3.04 15.88 1.07
CA ARG A 13 3.78 16.05 -0.17
C ARG A 13 5.14 16.70 0.13
N SER A 14 6.23 16.01 -0.21
CA SER A 14 7.60 16.55 -0.14
C SER A 14 8.35 16.19 -1.42
N ASP A 15 9.09 17.14 -1.99
CA ASP A 15 9.96 16.93 -3.15
C ASP A 15 9.25 16.29 -4.36
N GLY A 16 7.96 16.58 -4.52
CA GLY A 16 7.12 16.05 -5.61
C GLY A 16 6.47 14.69 -5.33
N PHE A 17 6.89 14.00 -4.26
CA PHE A 17 6.44 12.66 -3.87
C PHE A 17 5.53 12.69 -2.63
N TRP A 18 4.78 11.60 -2.43
CA TRP A 18 3.96 11.40 -1.24
C TRP A 18 4.77 10.69 -0.17
N LYS A 19 4.92 11.32 0.99
CA LYS A 19 5.60 10.79 2.17
C LYS A 19 4.58 10.22 3.14
N PRO A 20 4.61 8.91 3.42
CA PRO A 20 3.69 8.29 4.35
C PRO A 20 4.07 8.57 5.81
N THR A 21 3.06 8.65 6.66
CA THR A 21 3.16 8.59 8.11
C THR A 21 2.06 7.68 8.64
N ARG A 22 2.29 7.07 9.80
CA ARG A 22 1.36 6.09 10.38
C ARG A 22 1.25 6.30 11.88
N THR A 23 0.05 6.11 12.42
CA THR A 23 -0.21 6.01 13.86
C THR A 23 -0.81 4.63 14.17
N PRO A 24 -0.16 3.80 14.99
CA PRO A 24 1.16 4.01 15.62
C PRO A 24 2.30 4.01 14.58
N PRO A 25 3.47 4.60 14.91
CA PRO A 25 4.61 4.67 13.99
C PRO A 25 4.98 3.31 13.39
N ALA A 26 5.16 3.27 12.07
CA ALA A 26 5.76 2.15 11.37
C ALA A 26 7.29 2.23 11.43
N ASP A 27 7.96 1.10 11.21
CA ASP A 27 9.39 1.10 10.92
C ASP A 27 9.71 1.75 9.57
N GLU A 28 10.98 2.13 9.39
CA GLU A 28 11.44 2.83 8.18
C GLU A 28 11.28 2.00 6.91
N ASN A 29 11.47 0.68 6.99
CA ASN A 29 11.37 -0.20 5.83
C ASN A 29 9.94 -0.23 5.28
N LEU A 30 8.94 -0.32 6.16
CA LEU A 30 7.54 -0.20 5.77
C LEU A 30 7.24 1.18 5.18
N LEU A 31 7.71 2.27 5.80
CA LEU A 31 7.50 3.61 5.24
C LEU A 31 8.10 3.76 3.83
N TRP A 32 9.29 3.20 3.58
CA TRP A 32 9.89 3.18 2.24
C TRP A 32 9.09 2.32 1.26
N ALA A 33 8.63 1.13 1.66
CA ALA A 33 7.79 0.29 0.81
C ALA A 33 6.53 1.03 0.33
N VAL A 34 5.90 1.76 1.24
CA VAL A 34 4.70 2.56 0.95
C VAL A 34 5.01 3.77 0.08
N GLU A 35 6.11 4.48 0.35
CA GLU A 35 6.57 5.58 -0.48
C GLU A 35 6.84 5.10 -1.92
N THR A 36 7.60 4.03 -2.09
CA THR A 36 7.94 3.45 -3.40
C THR A 36 6.69 3.05 -4.18
N LEU A 37 5.68 2.47 -3.50
CA LEU A 37 4.39 2.17 -4.12
C LEU A 37 3.65 3.46 -4.54
N ALA A 38 3.66 4.49 -3.70
CA ALA A 38 2.98 5.77 -3.96
C ALA A 38 3.56 6.52 -5.18
N ILE A 39 4.87 6.36 -5.45
CA ILE A 39 5.53 6.95 -6.63
C ILE A 39 4.81 6.54 -7.93
N SER A 40 4.38 5.29 -8.06
CA SER A 40 3.69 4.80 -9.26
C SER A 40 2.36 5.49 -9.55
N PHE A 41 1.70 6.05 -8.52
CA PHE A 41 0.40 6.71 -8.68
C PHE A 41 0.53 8.21 -8.95
N GLY A 42 1.63 8.82 -8.51
CA GLY A 42 1.88 10.25 -8.69
C GLY A 42 0.73 11.12 -8.16
N LYS A 43 0.06 11.88 -9.04
CA LYS A 43 -1.08 12.76 -8.71
C LYS A 43 -2.45 12.17 -9.13
N ARG A 44 -2.55 10.87 -9.40
CA ARG A 44 -3.74 10.26 -10.00
C ARG A 44 -4.48 9.39 -9.00
N ALA A 45 -5.44 9.97 -8.27
CA ALA A 45 -6.27 9.22 -7.32
C ALA A 45 -7.02 8.05 -7.99
N HIS A 46 -7.47 8.25 -9.22
CA HIS A 46 -8.10 7.19 -10.01
C HIS A 46 -7.18 5.96 -10.19
N SER A 47 -5.87 6.14 -10.36
CA SER A 47 -4.92 5.03 -10.44
C SER A 47 -4.80 4.26 -9.13
N VAL A 48 -4.89 4.94 -7.98
CA VAL A 48 -4.92 4.29 -6.66
C VAL A 48 -6.20 3.46 -6.50
N ARG A 49 -7.36 4.00 -6.91
CA ARG A 49 -8.65 3.30 -6.84
C ARG A 49 -8.69 2.05 -7.72
N LEU A 50 -8.20 2.14 -8.96
CA LEU A 50 -8.07 0.97 -9.84
C LEU A 50 -7.14 -0.09 -9.25
N PHE A 51 -6.06 0.33 -8.57
CA PHE A 51 -5.16 -0.59 -7.89
C PHE A 51 -5.83 -1.27 -6.69
N LEU A 52 -6.61 -0.52 -5.89
CA LEU A 52 -7.44 -1.07 -4.82
C LEU A 52 -8.43 -2.12 -5.33
N GLU A 53 -9.18 -1.83 -6.39
CA GLU A 53 -10.10 -2.80 -6.99
C GLU A 53 -9.36 -4.06 -7.48
N ALA A 54 -8.16 -3.92 -8.03
CA ALA A 54 -7.35 -5.05 -8.45
C ALA A 54 -6.87 -5.88 -7.25
N VAL A 55 -6.47 -5.24 -6.15
CA VAL A 55 -6.12 -5.89 -4.89
C VAL A 55 -7.33 -6.65 -4.33
N GLU A 56 -8.51 -6.03 -4.28
CA GLU A 56 -9.74 -6.66 -3.80
C GLU A 56 -10.12 -7.89 -4.64
N ARG A 57 -9.96 -7.83 -5.97
CA ARG A 57 -10.15 -9.01 -6.83
C ARG A 57 -9.18 -10.13 -6.46
N VAL A 58 -7.91 -9.81 -6.17
CA VAL A 58 -6.91 -10.78 -5.70
C VAL A 58 -7.25 -11.34 -4.30
N VAL A 59 -7.84 -10.53 -3.40
CA VAL A 59 -8.38 -11.00 -2.12
C VAL A 59 -9.53 -11.99 -2.34
N SER A 60 -10.45 -11.67 -3.24
CA SER A 60 -11.66 -12.47 -3.48
C SER A 60 -11.44 -13.75 -4.30
N GLY A 61 -10.34 -13.82 -5.06
CA GLY A 61 -10.01 -14.97 -5.88
C GLY A 61 -9.41 -16.13 -5.09
N ASP A 62 -9.51 -17.36 -5.60
CA ASP A 62 -9.00 -18.59 -4.95
C ASP A 62 -7.54 -18.93 -5.33
N SER A 63 -6.75 -17.97 -5.84
CA SER A 63 -5.38 -18.24 -6.31
C SER A 63 -4.32 -17.54 -5.45
N PRO A 64 -3.72 -18.25 -4.47
CA PRO A 64 -2.54 -17.77 -3.78
C PRO A 64 -1.39 -17.48 -4.76
N GLY A 65 -0.55 -16.48 -4.46
CA GLY A 65 0.53 -16.05 -5.34
C GLY A 65 0.11 -15.09 -6.45
N SER A 66 -1.18 -14.80 -6.62
CA SER A 66 -1.64 -13.69 -7.46
C SER A 66 -1.04 -12.36 -6.98
N SER A 67 -0.63 -11.52 -7.93
CA SER A 67 0.00 -10.23 -7.64
C SER A 67 -0.60 -9.09 -8.47
N VAL A 68 -0.62 -7.90 -7.89
CA VAL A 68 -0.98 -6.65 -8.56
C VAL A 68 0.29 -5.83 -8.72
N ASN A 69 0.56 -5.39 -9.94
CA ASN A 69 1.82 -4.75 -10.29
C ASN A 69 1.65 -3.24 -10.43
N THR A 70 2.65 -2.51 -9.95
CA THR A 70 2.90 -1.12 -10.34
C THR A 70 4.21 -1.04 -11.13
N THR A 71 4.65 0.18 -11.46
CA THR A 71 5.94 0.39 -12.15
C THR A 71 7.13 0.15 -11.22
N THR A 72 6.99 0.41 -9.92
CA THR A 72 8.10 0.37 -8.94
C THR A 72 8.03 -0.79 -7.98
N ALA A 73 6.82 -1.26 -7.66
CA ALA A 73 6.59 -2.35 -6.72
C ALA A 73 5.53 -3.32 -7.23
N PHE A 74 5.38 -4.46 -6.57
CA PHE A 74 4.19 -5.30 -6.71
C PHE A 74 3.69 -5.75 -5.35
N VAL A 75 2.40 -6.03 -5.27
CA VAL A 75 1.74 -6.53 -4.08
C VAL A 75 1.31 -7.95 -4.37
N ARG A 76 1.76 -8.91 -3.54
CA ARG A 76 1.47 -10.34 -3.71
C ARG A 76 0.65 -10.85 -2.53
N ARG A 77 -0.42 -11.60 -2.81
CA ARG A 77 -1.17 -12.28 -1.77
C ARG A 77 -0.44 -13.53 -1.29
N ARG A 78 -0.34 -13.68 0.02
CA ARG A 78 0.22 -14.84 0.72
C ARG A 78 -0.86 -15.86 1.06
N ASP A 79 -0.44 -17.09 1.34
CA ASP A 79 -1.35 -18.19 1.71
C ASP A 79 -2.12 -17.92 3.02
N ASP A 80 -1.54 -17.13 3.91
CA ASP A 80 -2.14 -16.70 5.18
C ASP A 80 -3.15 -15.54 5.03
N GLY A 81 -3.40 -15.08 3.80
CA GLY A 81 -4.30 -13.97 3.50
C GLY A 81 -3.70 -12.57 3.68
N ALA A 82 -2.44 -12.48 4.11
CA ALA A 82 -1.71 -11.23 4.16
C ALA A 82 -1.17 -10.83 2.77
N PHE A 83 -0.64 -9.62 2.69
CA PHE A 83 -0.05 -9.07 1.48
C PHE A 83 1.42 -8.76 1.69
N GLU A 84 2.24 -9.22 0.75
CA GLU A 84 3.64 -8.85 0.68
C GLU A 84 3.80 -7.69 -0.29
N LEU A 85 4.38 -6.59 0.16
CA LEU A 85 4.88 -5.50 -0.68
C LEU A 85 6.29 -5.89 -1.10
N CYS A 86 6.50 -6.01 -2.41
CA CYS A 86 7.76 -6.42 -2.98
C CYS A 86 8.33 -5.32 -3.87
N ASP A 87 9.61 -5.06 -3.69
CA ASP A 87 10.33 -4.09 -4.50
C ASP A 87 10.80 -4.72 -5.82
N LYS A 88 10.72 -3.97 -6.92
CA LYS A 88 11.31 -4.36 -8.20
C LYS A 88 12.77 -3.93 -8.36
N TYR A 89 13.24 -3.01 -7.52
CA TYR A 89 14.53 -2.33 -7.66
C TYR A 89 15.44 -2.42 -6.43
N GLY A 90 14.99 -3.04 -5.32
CA GLY A 90 15.81 -3.30 -4.13
C GLY A 90 16.10 -2.06 -3.25
N GLN A 91 15.20 -1.09 -3.25
CA GLN A 91 15.14 0.08 -2.36
C GLN A 91 14.64 -0.28 -0.94
N PHE A 92 13.86 -1.36 -0.78
CA PHE A 92 13.39 -1.85 0.52
C PHE A 92 13.33 -3.38 0.59
N GLU A 93 13.31 -3.92 1.81
CA GLU A 93 13.11 -5.35 2.07
C GLU A 93 11.63 -5.70 1.99
N ASN A 94 11.28 -6.80 1.32
CA ASN A 94 9.89 -7.25 1.22
C ASN A 94 9.21 -7.26 2.59
N THR A 95 8.08 -6.57 2.70
CA THR A 95 7.36 -6.39 3.97
C THR A 95 5.94 -6.92 3.87
N VAL A 96 5.42 -7.46 4.97
CA VAL A 96 4.10 -8.06 5.03
C VAL A 96 3.15 -7.16 5.79
N VAL A 97 2.00 -6.88 5.18
CA VAL A 97 0.90 -6.12 5.78
C VAL A 97 -0.39 -6.92 5.72
N SER A 98 -1.31 -6.64 6.63
CA SER A 98 -2.67 -7.20 6.55
C SER A 98 -3.45 -6.60 5.38
N ALA A 99 -4.50 -7.28 4.92
CA ALA A 99 -5.43 -6.73 3.92
C ALA A 99 -6.04 -5.40 4.37
N GLY A 100 -6.46 -5.31 5.64
CA GLY A 100 -7.02 -4.08 6.20
C GLY A 100 -6.02 -2.92 6.23
N GLU A 101 -4.76 -3.21 6.56
CA GLU A 101 -3.69 -2.22 6.56
C GLU A 101 -3.38 -1.71 5.14
N LEU A 102 -3.29 -2.62 4.16
CA LEU A 102 -3.10 -2.26 2.75
C LEU A 102 -4.24 -1.37 2.24
N THR A 103 -5.50 -1.74 2.53
CA THR A 103 -6.67 -0.97 2.11
C THR A 103 -6.73 0.39 2.79
N SER A 104 -6.49 0.46 4.11
CA SER A 104 -6.45 1.72 4.88
C SER A 104 -5.42 2.68 4.29
N MET A 105 -4.20 2.19 4.06
CA MET A 105 -3.09 2.95 3.49
C MET A 105 -3.39 3.50 2.09
N LEU A 106 -3.88 2.65 1.17
CA LEU A 106 -4.19 3.09 -0.20
C LEU A 106 -5.38 4.05 -0.24
N SER A 107 -6.37 3.85 0.64
CA SER A 107 -7.52 4.75 0.76
C SER A 107 -7.10 6.13 1.27
N ALA A 108 -6.22 6.18 2.27
CA ALA A 108 -5.65 7.43 2.78
C ALA A 108 -4.83 8.17 1.71
N LEU A 109 -4.03 7.45 0.90
CA LEU A 109 -3.30 8.04 -0.21
C LEU A 109 -4.26 8.61 -1.27
N ALA A 110 -5.29 7.87 -1.67
CA ALA A 110 -6.28 8.32 -2.63
C ALA A 110 -6.97 9.60 -2.15
N ALA A 111 -7.39 9.64 -0.89
CA ALA A 111 -8.03 10.81 -0.28
C ALA A 111 -7.10 12.04 -0.27
N ARG A 112 -5.80 11.86 0.03
CA ARG A 112 -4.83 12.96 -0.01
C ARG A 112 -4.55 13.47 -1.42
N ILE A 113 -4.50 12.59 -2.41
CA ILE A 113 -4.37 13.02 -3.81
C ILE A 113 -5.59 13.83 -4.26
N GLU A 114 -6.80 13.47 -3.80
CA GLU A 114 -8.04 14.19 -4.11
C GLU A 114 -8.12 15.56 -3.42
N ALA A 115 -7.53 15.69 -2.24
CA ALA A 115 -7.51 16.94 -1.47
C ALA A 115 -6.56 18.00 -2.07
N GLY A 116 -5.53 17.59 -2.84
CA GLY A 116 -4.57 18.49 -3.50
C GLY A 116 -3.19 18.54 -2.84
#